data_AF-A0A3D5GPE5-F1
#
_entry.id   AF-A0A3D5GPE5-F1
#
_cell.length_a   1.000
_cell.length_b   1.000
_cell.length_c   1.000
_cell.angle_alpha   90.00
_cell.angle_beta   90.00
_cell.angle_gamma   90.00
#
_symmetry.space_group_name_H-M   'P 1'
#
loop_
_entity.id
_entity.type
_entity.pdbx_description
1 polymer ?
#
loop_
_entity_poly.entity_id
_entity_poly.type
_entity_poly.pdbx_seq_one_letter_code
_entity_poly.pdbx_strand_id
1 'polypeptide(L)'
;MTPTHTHPSADVDPSATIAAGCTIWHLAQVREGAFLGADSVVGRGAYLGPGVQVGKKVKIQNYALIYEPAEIGDYAFIGPAAVITNDRYPRSTDPSGHMKGVDDWDPAGVIVGTGASIGARVVVLAGVSVGNWALVGAGAVVVRDVPAHGLVVGNPATQVGWVGRSGNKLIAENELWRCPSSGELYGVTGTGLELHLRPSGSHRSSHEPKLRR
;
A
#
# COMPACT_ATOMS: atom_id res chain seq x y z
N MET A 1 -4.96 23.95 10.17
CA MET A 1 -4.64 22.51 10.09
C MET A 1 -5.93 21.74 10.23
N THR A 2 -6.16 20.73 9.38
CA THR A 2 -7.35 19.86 9.50
C THR A 2 -7.23 19.06 10.80
N PRO A 3 -8.25 19.09 11.68
CA PRO A 3 -8.21 18.32 12.91
C PRO A 3 -8.19 16.82 12.61
N THR A 4 -7.54 16.05 13.47
CA THR A 4 -7.63 14.58 13.46
C THR A 4 -9.01 14.15 13.91
N HIS A 5 -9.56 13.11 13.30
CA HIS A 5 -10.83 12.52 13.70
C HIS A 5 -10.64 11.05 14.03
N THR A 6 -10.87 10.67 15.29
CA THR A 6 -10.87 9.28 15.74
C THR A 6 -12.28 8.93 16.18
N HIS A 7 -12.88 7.94 15.53
CA HIS A 7 -14.20 7.48 15.90
C HIS A 7 -14.17 6.85 17.32
N PRO A 8 -15.19 7.04 18.18
CA PRO A 8 -15.17 6.52 19.56
C PRO A 8 -15.02 5.01 19.71
N SER A 9 -15.35 4.24 18.66
CA SER A 9 -15.18 2.78 18.64
C SER A 9 -13.88 2.30 18.00
N ALA A 10 -13.00 3.22 17.59
CA ALA A 10 -11.64 2.85 17.22
C ALA A 10 -10.82 2.62 18.49
N ASP A 11 -9.94 1.63 18.43
CA ASP A 11 -9.03 1.25 19.51
C ASP A 11 -7.62 1.69 19.10
N VAL A 12 -7.16 2.79 19.69
CA VAL A 12 -5.88 3.43 19.37
C VAL A 12 -5.04 3.44 20.63
N ASP A 13 -3.91 2.73 20.59
CA ASP A 13 -3.00 2.66 21.72
C ASP A 13 -2.44 4.07 22.04
N PRO A 14 -2.32 4.46 23.32
CA PRO A 14 -1.81 5.78 23.71
C PRO A 14 -0.37 6.09 23.25
N SER A 15 0.43 5.06 22.98
CA SER A 15 1.80 5.23 22.46
C SER A 15 1.87 5.38 20.94
N ALA A 16 0.76 5.16 20.22
CA ALA A 16 0.71 5.38 18.78
C ALA A 16 0.82 6.88 18.45
N THR A 17 1.59 7.20 17.42
CA THR A 17 1.78 8.58 16.97
C THR A 17 0.90 8.87 15.76
N ILE A 18 -0.08 9.75 15.92
CA ILE A 18 -1.02 10.13 14.87
C ILE A 18 -0.77 11.59 14.45
N ALA A 19 -0.31 11.79 13.22
CA ALA A 19 -0.08 13.12 12.67
C ALA A 19 -1.40 13.86 12.36
N ALA A 20 -1.30 15.17 12.12
CA ALA A 20 -2.46 16.03 11.85
C ALA A 20 -3.28 15.57 10.62
N GLY A 21 -4.58 15.83 10.64
CA GLY A 21 -5.50 15.55 9.52
C GLY A 21 -5.88 14.09 9.34
N CYS A 22 -5.39 13.17 10.18
CA CYS A 22 -5.73 11.76 10.07
C CYS A 22 -7.21 11.49 10.40
N THR A 23 -7.79 10.50 9.74
CA THR A 23 -9.13 10.00 10.05
C THR A 23 -9.09 8.50 10.35
N ILE A 24 -9.51 8.11 11.54
CA ILE A 24 -9.56 6.73 12.01
C ILE A 24 -11.03 6.35 12.25
N TRP A 25 -11.51 5.38 11.49
CA TRP A 25 -12.90 4.96 11.49
C TRP A 25 -13.20 3.82 12.46
N HIS A 26 -14.48 3.54 12.63
CA HIS A 26 -15.05 2.52 13.52
C HIS A 26 -14.26 1.22 13.59
N LEU A 27 -14.03 0.70 14.80
CA LEU A 27 -13.42 -0.61 15.03
C LEU A 27 -12.02 -0.80 14.44
N ALA A 28 -11.39 0.26 13.93
CA ALA A 28 -9.98 0.19 13.55
C ALA A 28 -9.13 -0.02 14.80
N GLN A 29 -8.07 -0.81 14.68
CA GLN A 29 -7.04 -0.98 15.71
C GLN A 29 -5.72 -0.39 15.23
N VAL A 30 -5.17 0.52 16.03
CA VAL A 30 -3.83 1.07 15.83
C VAL A 30 -3.02 0.78 17.08
N ARG A 31 -2.05 -0.13 16.94
CA ARG A 31 -1.32 -0.72 18.07
C ARG A 31 -0.14 0.12 18.53
N GLU A 32 0.44 -0.31 19.64
CA GLU A 32 1.54 0.35 20.33
C GLU A 32 2.71 0.71 19.41
N GLY A 33 3.24 1.93 19.56
CA GLY A 33 4.37 2.43 18.77
C GLY A 33 4.11 2.61 17.27
N ALA A 34 2.91 2.33 16.75
CA ALA A 34 2.59 2.57 15.34
C ALA A 34 2.62 4.06 15.01
N PHE A 35 3.05 4.39 13.80
CA PHE A 35 3.09 5.77 13.29
C PHE A 35 2.14 5.94 12.10
N LEU A 36 1.32 6.99 12.14
CA LEU A 36 0.43 7.38 11.06
C LEU A 36 0.76 8.80 10.58
N GLY A 37 1.30 8.91 9.37
CA GLY A 37 1.64 10.19 8.74
C GLY A 37 0.41 11.03 8.36
N ALA A 38 0.65 12.32 8.14
CA ALA A 38 -0.41 13.33 8.03
C ALA A 38 -1.44 13.04 6.93
N ASP A 39 -2.69 13.46 7.16
CA ASP A 39 -3.81 13.31 6.21
C ASP A 39 -4.10 11.86 5.77
N SER A 40 -3.65 10.86 6.54
CA SER A 40 -3.91 9.44 6.25
C SER A 40 -5.27 8.99 6.80
N VAL A 41 -5.86 7.98 6.16
CA VAL A 41 -7.19 7.45 6.52
C VAL A 41 -7.08 5.98 6.84
N VAL A 42 -7.59 5.58 8.00
CA VAL A 42 -7.71 4.20 8.46
C VAL A 42 -9.18 3.80 8.50
N GLY A 43 -9.57 2.90 7.60
CA GLY A 43 -10.93 2.44 7.40
C GLY A 43 -11.46 1.57 8.53
N ARG A 44 -12.76 1.25 8.45
CA ARG A 44 -13.45 0.44 9.47
C ARG A 44 -12.79 -0.93 9.64
N GLY A 45 -12.50 -1.32 10.87
CA GLY A 45 -11.98 -2.66 11.17
C GLY A 45 -10.59 -2.94 10.59
N ALA A 46 -9.88 -1.93 10.11
CA ALA A 46 -8.49 -2.09 9.70
C ALA A 46 -7.59 -2.29 10.94
N TYR A 47 -6.50 -3.02 10.77
CA TYR A 47 -5.54 -3.31 11.83
C TYR A 47 -4.15 -2.84 11.41
N LEU A 48 -3.51 -2.03 12.26
CA LEU A 48 -2.11 -1.67 12.19
C LEU A 48 -1.39 -2.27 13.40
N GLY A 49 -0.50 -3.22 13.14
CA GLY A 49 0.28 -3.92 14.17
C GLY A 49 1.29 -3.03 14.90
N PRO A 50 1.88 -3.52 16.01
CA PRO A 50 2.86 -2.79 16.80
C PRO A 50 4.01 -2.21 15.97
N GLY A 51 4.29 -0.92 16.10
CA GLY A 51 5.42 -0.30 15.39
C GLY A 51 5.29 -0.19 13.87
N VAL A 52 4.15 -0.54 13.27
CA VAL A 52 3.91 -0.34 11.82
C VAL A 52 4.09 1.14 11.46
N GLN A 53 4.83 1.40 10.39
CA GLN A 53 5.13 2.77 9.93
C GLN A 53 4.30 3.10 8.69
N VAL A 54 3.47 4.14 8.77
CA VAL A 54 2.64 4.61 7.67
C VAL A 54 2.97 6.06 7.32
N GLY A 55 3.27 6.33 6.05
CA GLY A 55 3.53 7.65 5.50
C GLY A 55 2.30 8.57 5.48
N LYS A 56 2.43 9.71 4.80
CA LYS A 56 1.36 10.70 4.68
C LYS A 56 0.42 10.41 3.52
N LYS A 57 -0.83 10.85 3.64
CA LYS A 57 -1.89 10.72 2.62
C LYS A 57 -2.09 9.27 2.15
N VAL A 58 -1.89 8.32 3.05
CA VAL A 58 -2.13 6.90 2.82
C VAL A 58 -3.61 6.62 3.06
N LYS A 59 -4.21 5.77 2.21
CA LYS A 59 -5.57 5.29 2.43
C LYS A 59 -5.55 3.79 2.71
N ILE A 60 -5.84 3.43 3.94
CA ILE A 60 -6.03 2.05 4.39
C ILE A 60 -7.52 1.78 4.45
N GLN A 61 -8.01 0.91 3.58
CA GLN A 61 -9.44 0.64 3.44
C GLN A 61 -9.93 -0.35 4.51
N ASN A 62 -11.26 -0.49 4.58
CA ASN A 62 -11.92 -1.34 5.57
C ASN A 62 -11.32 -2.76 5.60
N TYR A 63 -11.09 -3.27 6.81
CA TYR A 63 -10.59 -4.62 7.07
C TYR A 63 -9.20 -4.95 6.50
N ALA A 64 -8.44 -3.95 6.06
CA ALA A 64 -7.03 -4.19 5.73
C ALA A 64 -6.26 -4.55 7.01
N LEU A 65 -5.49 -5.64 6.97
CA LEU A 65 -4.68 -6.13 8.08
C LEU A 65 -3.21 -5.93 7.74
N ILE A 66 -2.54 -5.05 8.49
CA ILE A 66 -1.13 -4.69 8.27
C ILE A 66 -0.36 -5.08 9.52
N TYR A 67 0.43 -6.14 9.41
CA TYR A 67 1.22 -6.64 10.51
C TYR A 67 2.65 -6.10 10.47
N GLU A 68 3.24 -5.99 11.65
CA GLU A 68 4.56 -5.47 11.94
C GLU A 68 5.69 -6.38 11.44
N PRO A 69 6.88 -5.83 11.08
CA PRO A 69 7.26 -4.42 11.07
C PRO A 69 7.04 -3.79 9.69
N ALA A 70 5.84 -3.92 9.10
CA ALA A 70 5.58 -3.37 7.77
C ALA A 70 5.78 -1.85 7.70
N GLU A 71 6.27 -1.39 6.54
CA GLU A 71 6.47 0.01 6.20
C GLU A 71 5.64 0.37 4.97
N ILE A 72 4.78 1.38 5.11
CA ILE A 72 3.88 1.85 4.06
C ILE A 72 4.27 3.28 3.68
N GLY A 73 4.77 3.48 2.47
CA GLY A 73 5.23 4.76 1.97
C GLY A 73 4.12 5.79 1.74
N ASP A 74 4.53 7.04 1.56
CA ASP A 74 3.64 8.16 1.28
C ASP A 74 2.71 7.87 0.08
N TYR A 75 1.47 8.36 0.14
CA TYR A 75 0.47 8.28 -0.94
C TYR A 75 0.04 6.85 -1.33
N ALA A 76 0.45 5.82 -0.59
CA ALA A 76 0.06 4.45 -0.87
C ALA A 76 -1.45 4.23 -0.66
N PHE A 77 -1.98 3.21 -1.33
CA PHE A 77 -3.35 2.75 -1.18
C PHE A 77 -3.36 1.28 -0.79
N ILE A 78 -3.97 0.96 0.35
CA ILE A 78 -4.17 -0.41 0.82
C ILE A 78 -5.65 -0.75 0.71
N GLY A 79 -5.98 -1.62 -0.24
CA GLY A 79 -7.35 -1.97 -0.60
C GLY A 79 -8.11 -2.74 0.49
N PRO A 80 -9.44 -2.82 0.37
CA PRO A 80 -10.28 -3.40 1.40
C PRO A 80 -9.97 -4.89 1.56
N ALA A 81 -9.88 -5.34 2.81
CA ALA A 81 -9.54 -6.71 3.19
C ALA A 81 -8.20 -7.22 2.61
N ALA A 82 -7.25 -6.33 2.27
CA ALA A 82 -5.88 -6.74 1.96
C ALA A 82 -5.16 -7.21 3.23
N VAL A 83 -4.26 -8.18 3.09
CA VAL A 83 -3.48 -8.76 4.19
C VAL A 83 -1.99 -8.62 3.88
N ILE A 84 -1.27 -7.91 4.72
CA ILE A 84 0.17 -7.73 4.67
C ILE A 84 0.76 -8.57 5.81
N THR A 85 1.35 -9.72 5.46
CA THR A 85 1.82 -10.73 6.43
C THR A 85 3.24 -10.45 6.91
N ASN A 86 3.64 -11.10 8.01
CA ASN A 86 4.93 -10.90 8.66
C ASN A 86 5.64 -12.18 9.14
N ASP A 87 5.01 -13.35 9.06
CA ASP A 87 5.66 -14.64 9.29
C ASP A 87 5.82 -15.38 7.96
N ARG A 88 7.05 -15.78 7.63
CA ARG A 88 7.35 -16.54 6.41
C ARG A 88 6.89 -17.99 6.50
N TYR A 89 6.97 -18.59 7.69
CA TYR A 89 6.74 -20.02 7.92
C TYR A 89 6.01 -20.27 9.25
N PRO A 90 4.76 -19.79 9.39
CA PRO A 90 4.06 -19.84 10.66
C PRO A 90 3.76 -21.27 11.11
N ARG A 91 3.97 -21.51 12.41
CA ARG A 91 3.58 -22.71 13.16
C ARG A 91 3.11 -22.31 14.55
N SER A 92 2.07 -22.97 15.06
CA SER A 92 1.57 -22.73 16.42
C SER A 92 2.44 -23.38 17.49
N THR A 93 3.14 -24.46 17.15
CA THR A 93 3.96 -25.26 18.05
C THR A 93 5.32 -25.58 17.42
N ASP A 94 6.30 -25.88 18.28
CA ASP A 94 7.54 -26.52 17.87
C ASP A 94 7.31 -28.02 17.54
N PRO A 95 8.31 -28.76 17.03
CA PRO A 95 8.16 -30.19 16.74
C PRO A 95 7.87 -31.08 17.97
N SER A 96 8.07 -30.58 19.20
CA SER A 96 7.75 -31.30 20.44
C SER A 96 6.30 -31.08 20.90
N GLY A 97 5.57 -30.15 20.27
CA GLY A 97 4.21 -29.78 20.64
C GLY A 97 4.13 -28.64 21.66
N HIS A 98 5.27 -28.01 22.00
CA HIS A 98 5.27 -26.82 22.85
C HIS A 98 4.72 -25.62 22.08
N MET A 99 3.87 -24.82 22.72
CA MET A 99 3.29 -23.61 22.11
C MET A 99 4.40 -22.57 21.86
N LYS A 100 4.49 -22.10 20.61
CA LYS A 100 5.42 -21.02 20.27
C LYS A 100 4.94 -19.70 20.88
N GLY A 101 5.85 -18.98 21.51
CA GLY A 101 5.65 -17.63 22.03
C GLY A 101 6.18 -16.56 21.09
N VAL A 102 6.16 -15.31 21.57
CA VAL A 102 6.71 -14.15 20.86
C VAL A 102 8.23 -14.24 20.68
N ASP A 103 8.94 -14.92 21.59
CA ASP A 103 10.39 -15.11 21.54
C ASP A 103 10.82 -16.11 20.45
N ASP A 104 9.90 -16.95 19.95
CA ASP A 104 10.15 -17.93 18.89
C ASP A 104 9.87 -17.38 17.48
N TRP A 105 9.64 -16.08 17.38
CA TRP A 105 9.15 -15.40 16.19
C TRP A 105 10.18 -14.42 15.62
N ASP A 106 10.57 -14.65 14.36
CA ASP A 106 11.44 -13.77 13.59
C ASP A 106 10.61 -13.08 12.48
N PRO A 107 10.11 -11.86 12.73
CA PRO A 107 9.24 -11.17 11.80
C PRO A 107 9.96 -10.71 10.54
N ALA A 108 9.27 -10.82 9.41
CA ALA A 108 9.72 -10.34 8.12
C ALA A 108 8.78 -9.25 7.60
N GLY A 109 9.18 -7.99 7.77
CA GLY A 109 8.40 -6.83 7.34
C GLY A 109 8.20 -6.80 5.82
N VAL A 110 7.01 -6.36 5.41
CA VAL A 110 6.70 -6.01 4.02
C VAL A 110 6.92 -4.52 3.83
N ILE A 111 7.54 -4.15 2.72
CA ILE A 111 7.75 -2.74 2.34
C ILE A 111 6.81 -2.42 1.20
N VAL A 112 5.92 -1.44 1.38
CA VAL A 112 5.06 -0.89 0.33
C VAL A 112 5.56 0.50 -0.02
N GLY A 113 6.06 0.66 -1.24
CA GLY A 113 6.66 1.89 -1.72
C GLY A 113 5.69 3.06 -1.85
N THR A 114 6.26 4.24 -2.08
CA THR A 114 5.51 5.49 -2.27
C THR A 114 4.54 5.37 -3.44
N GLY A 115 3.28 5.73 -3.23
CA GLY A 115 2.23 5.72 -4.25
C GLY A 115 1.83 4.33 -4.75
N ALA A 116 2.37 3.25 -4.18
CA ALA A 116 1.99 1.90 -4.55
C ALA A 116 0.53 1.62 -4.17
N SER A 117 -0.15 0.81 -4.98
CA SER A 117 -1.55 0.44 -4.79
C SER A 117 -1.69 -1.07 -4.62
N ILE A 118 -2.13 -1.47 -3.44
CA ILE A 118 -2.48 -2.84 -3.10
C ILE A 118 -3.99 -3.00 -3.30
N GLY A 119 -4.39 -3.85 -4.24
CA GLY A 119 -5.80 -4.08 -4.56
C GLY A 119 -6.60 -4.72 -3.42
N ALA A 120 -7.93 -4.74 -3.58
CA ALA A 120 -8.83 -5.41 -2.64
C ALA A 120 -8.48 -6.90 -2.49
N ARG A 121 -8.53 -7.44 -1.27
CA ARG A 121 -8.28 -8.86 -0.96
C ARG A 121 -6.94 -9.41 -1.45
N VAL A 122 -5.94 -8.55 -1.61
CA VAL A 122 -4.56 -8.99 -1.90
C VAL A 122 -3.93 -9.60 -0.65
N VAL A 123 -3.08 -10.61 -0.83
CA VAL A 123 -2.16 -11.08 0.21
C VAL A 123 -0.73 -10.78 -0.23
N VAL A 124 0.04 -10.11 0.63
CA VAL A 124 1.48 -9.88 0.42
C VAL A 124 2.26 -10.72 1.43
N LEU A 125 3.14 -11.59 0.94
CA LEU A 125 3.93 -12.48 1.78
C LEU A 125 5.02 -11.72 2.53
N ALA A 126 5.31 -12.20 3.74
CA ALA A 126 6.30 -11.62 4.64
C ALA A 126 7.69 -11.48 3.99
N GLY A 127 8.30 -10.31 4.13
CA GLY A 127 9.60 -9.99 3.54
C GLY A 127 9.57 -9.54 2.08
N VAL A 128 8.40 -9.41 1.45
CA VAL A 128 8.28 -8.89 0.07
C VAL A 128 8.31 -7.36 0.04
N SER A 129 8.95 -6.82 -0.99
CA SER A 129 8.92 -5.39 -1.32
C SER A 129 8.03 -5.09 -2.53
N VAL A 130 7.10 -4.16 -2.39
CA VAL A 130 6.28 -3.62 -3.48
C VAL A 130 6.81 -2.24 -3.85
N GLY A 131 7.41 -2.11 -5.03
CA GLY A 131 8.10 -0.89 -5.46
C GLY A 131 7.19 0.34 -5.60
N ASN A 132 7.82 1.51 -5.67
CA ASN A 132 7.13 2.79 -5.82
C ASN A 132 6.16 2.78 -7.02
N TRP A 133 4.95 3.27 -6.81
CA TRP A 133 3.88 3.36 -7.82
C TRP A 133 3.51 2.04 -8.50
N ALA A 134 3.93 0.88 -7.97
CA ALA A 134 3.45 -0.41 -8.42
C ALA A 134 1.94 -0.57 -8.16
N LEU A 135 1.28 -1.40 -8.95
CA LEU A 135 -0.12 -1.75 -8.77
C LEU A 135 -0.28 -3.25 -8.71
N VAL A 136 -0.80 -3.72 -7.58
CA VAL A 136 -1.19 -5.11 -7.36
C VAL A 136 -2.70 -5.22 -7.58
N GLY A 137 -3.11 -5.97 -8.59
CA GLY A 137 -4.53 -6.18 -8.89
C GLY A 137 -5.26 -6.91 -7.75
N ALA A 138 -6.58 -6.69 -7.67
CA ALA A 138 -7.41 -7.29 -6.64
C ALA A 138 -7.30 -8.83 -6.63
N GLY A 139 -7.31 -9.42 -5.43
CA GLY A 139 -7.25 -10.87 -5.21
C GLY A 139 -5.90 -11.52 -5.49
N ALA A 140 -4.85 -10.75 -5.79
CA ALA A 140 -3.53 -11.30 -6.07
C ALA A 140 -2.82 -11.81 -4.80
N VAL A 141 -1.93 -12.80 -4.97
CA VAL A 141 -1.04 -13.30 -3.91
C VAL A 141 0.40 -13.01 -4.29
N VAL A 142 1.00 -12.01 -3.65
CA VAL A 142 2.33 -11.49 -3.98
C VAL A 142 3.39 -12.26 -3.21
N VAL A 143 4.09 -13.14 -3.91
CA VAL A 143 5.10 -14.05 -3.36
C VAL A 143 6.55 -13.63 -3.69
N ARG A 144 6.74 -12.55 -4.44
CA ARG A 144 8.04 -11.98 -4.84
C ARG A 144 7.94 -10.47 -4.94
N ASP A 145 9.09 -9.80 -4.91
CA ASP A 145 9.16 -8.36 -5.07
C ASP A 145 8.49 -7.88 -6.36
N VAL A 146 7.81 -6.75 -6.27
CA VAL A 146 7.17 -6.09 -7.40
C VAL A 146 8.02 -4.86 -7.76
N PRO A 147 8.52 -4.75 -9.00
CA PRO A 147 9.34 -3.61 -9.40
C PRO A 147 8.54 -2.30 -9.34
N ALA A 148 9.25 -1.17 -9.25
CA ALA A 148 8.62 0.15 -9.32
C ALA A 148 7.80 0.27 -10.62
N HIS A 149 6.57 0.81 -10.51
CA HIS A 149 5.58 0.87 -11.58
C HIS A 149 5.07 -0.48 -12.12
N GLY A 150 5.49 -1.62 -11.54
CA GLY A 150 5.06 -2.94 -11.97
C GLY A 150 3.55 -3.14 -11.79
N LEU A 151 2.89 -3.72 -12.79
CA LEU A 151 1.50 -4.16 -12.71
C LEU A 151 1.45 -5.67 -12.58
N VAL A 152 1.06 -6.18 -11.41
CA VAL A 152 0.98 -7.63 -11.13
C VAL A 152 -0.44 -8.08 -10.82
N VAL A 153 -0.82 -9.29 -11.23
CA VAL A 153 -2.13 -9.90 -10.97
C VAL A 153 -1.99 -11.42 -10.78
N GLY A 154 -2.99 -12.05 -10.15
CA GLY A 154 -3.10 -13.51 -10.06
C GLY A 154 -2.54 -14.14 -8.78
N ASN A 155 -2.64 -15.46 -8.68
CA ASN A 155 -2.14 -16.27 -7.57
C ASN A 155 -1.37 -17.48 -8.14
N PRO A 156 -0.01 -17.49 -8.07
CA PRO A 156 0.83 -16.40 -7.60
C PRO A 156 0.80 -15.17 -8.53
N ALA A 157 1.03 -13.99 -7.97
CA ALA A 157 1.03 -12.74 -8.71
C ALA A 157 2.16 -12.74 -9.75
N THR A 158 1.80 -12.40 -10.99
CA THR A 158 2.73 -12.30 -12.13
C THR A 158 2.59 -10.93 -12.77
N GLN A 159 3.71 -10.36 -13.23
CA GLN A 159 3.70 -9.08 -13.91
C GLN A 159 3.06 -9.19 -15.31
N VAL A 160 2.11 -8.29 -15.59
CA VAL A 160 1.36 -8.22 -16.85
C VAL A 160 1.52 -6.86 -17.57
N GLY A 161 2.39 -6.01 -17.05
CA GLY A 161 2.80 -4.75 -17.65
C GLY A 161 3.31 -3.75 -16.64
N TRP A 162 3.13 -2.47 -16.98
CA TRP A 162 3.53 -1.31 -16.18
C TRP A 162 2.38 -0.32 -16.03
N VAL A 163 2.39 0.44 -14.95
CA VAL A 163 1.39 1.49 -14.66
C VAL A 163 2.08 2.82 -14.39
N GLY A 164 1.47 3.91 -14.87
CA GLY A 164 1.91 5.26 -14.52
C GLY A 164 1.40 5.69 -13.16
N ARG A 165 1.86 6.85 -12.68
CA ARG A 165 1.37 7.45 -11.42
C ARG A 165 -0.14 7.76 -11.42
N SER A 166 -0.76 7.80 -12.59
CA SER A 166 -2.21 7.95 -12.76
C SER A 166 -3.01 6.64 -12.57
N GLY A 167 -2.33 5.50 -12.40
CA GLY A 167 -2.94 4.17 -12.34
C GLY A 167 -3.28 3.57 -13.71
N ASN A 168 -3.04 4.28 -14.81
CA ASN A 168 -3.27 3.75 -16.16
C ASN A 168 -2.11 2.87 -16.61
N LYS A 169 -2.44 1.77 -17.30
CA LYS A 169 -1.43 0.91 -17.94
C LYS A 169 -0.64 1.73 -18.95
N LEU A 170 0.68 1.64 -18.87
CA LEU A 170 1.58 2.34 -19.79
C LEU A 170 1.60 1.65 -21.16
N ILE A 171 1.85 2.45 -22.19
CA ILE A 171 2.02 2.00 -23.57
C ILE A 171 3.49 2.13 -23.93
N ALA A 172 4.08 1.09 -24.52
CA ALA A 172 5.45 1.15 -24.99
C ALA A 172 5.57 2.15 -26.15
N GLU A 173 6.58 3.00 -26.10
CA GLU A 173 6.90 3.98 -27.14
C GLU A 173 8.41 4.09 -27.29
N ASN A 174 8.93 3.44 -28.33
CA ASN A 174 10.37 3.25 -28.54
C ASN A 174 10.99 2.59 -27.28
N GLU A 175 12.05 3.19 -26.72
CA GLU A 175 12.75 2.73 -25.51
C GLU A 175 12.09 3.21 -24.20
N LEU A 176 10.94 3.88 -24.28
CA LEU A 176 10.22 4.47 -23.15
C LEU A 176 8.81 3.89 -23.00
N TRP A 177 8.17 4.23 -21.89
CA TRP A 177 6.78 3.90 -21.60
C TRP A 177 5.97 5.19 -21.41
N ARG A 178 4.91 5.40 -22.18
CA ARG A 178 4.03 6.56 -22.07
C ARG A 178 2.78 6.25 -21.27
N CYS A 179 2.44 7.15 -20.35
CA CYS A 179 1.14 7.16 -19.71
C CYS A 179 0.10 7.79 -20.65
N PRO A 180 -0.97 7.07 -21.04
CA PRO A 180 -1.96 7.60 -21.99
C PRO A 180 -2.76 8.79 -21.44
N SER A 181 -2.90 8.91 -20.13
CA SER A 181 -3.73 9.95 -19.51
C SER A 181 -2.95 11.23 -19.17
N SER A 182 -1.68 11.11 -18.80
CA SER A 182 -0.83 12.23 -18.37
C SER A 182 0.22 12.62 -19.40
N GLY A 183 0.52 11.75 -20.37
CA GLY A 183 1.61 11.92 -21.33
C GLY A 183 3.01 11.73 -20.75
N GLU A 184 3.14 11.46 -19.44
CA GLU A 184 4.41 11.18 -18.77
C GLU A 184 5.15 10.01 -19.42
N LEU A 185 6.46 10.15 -19.54
CA LEU A 185 7.35 9.14 -20.10
C LEU A 185 8.20 8.54 -19.00
N TYR A 186 8.37 7.23 -19.05
CA TYR A 186 9.09 6.45 -18.06
C TYR A 186 10.19 5.63 -18.75
N GLY A 187 11.37 5.59 -18.15
CA GLY A 187 12.51 4.79 -18.61
C GLY A 187 12.73 3.58 -17.72
N VAL A 188 13.30 2.51 -18.29
CA VAL A 188 13.64 1.28 -17.55
C VAL A 188 14.89 1.50 -16.71
N THR A 189 14.87 1.01 -15.48
CA THR A 189 16.01 0.97 -14.55
C THR A 189 16.20 -0.45 -14.01
N GLY A 190 17.25 -0.66 -13.21
CA GLY A 190 17.50 -1.97 -12.57
C GLY A 190 16.41 -2.42 -11.59
N THR A 191 15.52 -1.51 -11.16
CA THR A 191 14.50 -1.75 -10.12
C THR A 191 13.06 -1.55 -10.61
N GLY A 192 12.86 -1.31 -11.91
CA GLY A 192 11.54 -1.12 -12.51
C GLY A 192 11.54 0.00 -13.54
N LEU A 193 10.57 0.90 -13.45
CA LEU A 193 10.56 2.15 -14.22
C LEU A 193 10.78 3.37 -13.33
N GLU A 194 11.34 4.43 -13.92
CA GLU A 194 11.42 5.75 -13.32
C GLU A 194 10.88 6.82 -14.27
N LEU A 195 10.33 7.90 -13.69
CA LEU A 195 9.82 9.02 -14.47
C LEU A 195 10.97 9.75 -15.17
N HIS A 196 10.97 9.69 -16.50
CA HIS A 196 12.00 10.28 -17.34
C HIS A 196 11.65 11.72 -17.74
N LEU A 197 10.42 11.96 -18.20
CA LEU A 197 9.96 13.28 -18.63
C LEU A 197 8.50 13.53 -18.21
N ARG A 198 8.25 14.76 -17.75
CA ARG A 198 6.89 15.29 -17.60
C ARG A 198 6.61 16.18 -18.81
N PRO A 199 5.49 16.01 -19.52
CA PRO A 199 5.09 16.97 -20.53
C PRO A 199 5.02 18.36 -19.91
N SER A 200 5.66 19.35 -20.54
CA SER A 200 5.46 20.76 -20.19
C SER A 200 3.96 21.04 -20.26
N GLY A 201 3.36 21.46 -19.14
CA GLY A 201 1.91 21.48 -18.98
C GLY A 201 1.17 22.10 -20.15
N SER A 202 0.42 21.29 -20.90
CA SER A 202 -0.64 21.81 -21.75
C SER A 202 -1.77 22.27 -20.83
N HIS A 203 -2.09 23.56 -20.86
CA HIS A 203 -3.33 24.11 -20.31
C HIS A 203 -4.50 23.15 -20.58
N ARG A 204 -5.11 22.61 -19.53
CA ARG A 204 -6.45 22.03 -19.65
C ARG A 204 -7.41 23.20 -19.86
N SER A 205 -7.85 23.41 -21.10
CA SER A 205 -9.09 24.12 -21.34
C SER A 205 -10.23 23.36 -20.67
N SER A 206 -11.14 24.11 -20.08
CA SER A 206 -12.37 23.69 -19.43
C SER A 206 -13.07 22.49 -20.09
N HIS A 207 -13.37 21.47 -19.29
CA HIS A 207 -14.48 20.57 -19.55
C HIS A 207 -15.36 20.52 -18.30
N GLU A 208 -16.43 21.29 -18.38
CA GLU A 208 -17.55 21.33 -17.46
C GLU A 208 -18.26 19.95 -17.49
N PRO A 209 -18.54 19.31 -16.35
CA PRO A 209 -19.25 18.04 -16.35
C PRO A 209 -20.74 18.29 -16.64
N LYS A 210 -21.23 17.79 -17.79
CA LYS A 210 -22.66 17.70 -18.05
C LYS A 210 -23.32 16.80 -17.00
N LEU A 211 -24.15 17.41 -16.17
CA LEU A 211 -25.12 16.77 -15.29
C LEU A 211 -25.92 15.73 -16.08
N ARG A 212 -25.83 14.45 -15.71
CA ARG A 212 -26.79 13.44 -16.15
C ARG A 212 -27.89 13.32 -15.08
N ARG A 213 -29.12 13.50 -15.54
CA ARG A 213 -30.36 13.21 -14.80
C ARG A 213 -30.53 11.71 -14.61
#